data_AF-A0A2A8HNX1-F1
#
_entry.id   AF-A0A2A8HNX1-F1
#
_cell.length_a   1.000
_cell.length_b   1.000
_cell.length_c   1.000
_cell.angle_alpha   90.00
_cell.angle_beta   90.00
_cell.angle_gamma   90.00
#
_symmetry.space_group_name_H-M   'P 1'
#
loop_
_entity.id
_entity.type
_entity.pdbx_description
1 polymer ?
#
loop_
_entity_poly.entity_id
_entity_poly.type
_entity_poly.pdbx_seq_one_letter_code
_entity_poly.pdbx_strand_id
1 'polypeptide(L)'
;MDYRIGKQGEYANSYIDRIEKLLTGGAIIQTSDDVKIRAAQRAIDKLCPFHKNKNSMADAVLLEIYRDMLAGRGDEEHLALVTHNKHDFSDMHGDERAPHPDIGDLFATEGSTYALALGEVLNAYAPDWMEELKWEFEYEEKPRSLSQILEAEHMLFRQIWYNRHLNLMDRVESGEIEIVDELGKTEKGYYRQDQITRGTLETALAAGERTRKEIGEENLGPWDDFEWGMLNGKLSALRWVTGSEWDFLDT
;
A
#
# COMPACT_ATOMS: atom_id res chain seq x y z
N MET A 1 -8.20 8.46 12.63
CA MET A 1 -8.37 7.02 12.37
C MET A 1 -8.46 6.87 10.87
N ASP A 2 -7.37 6.46 10.22
CA ASP A 2 -7.37 6.22 8.78
C ASP A 2 -8.07 4.89 8.51
N TYR A 3 -9.27 4.95 7.94
CA TYR A 3 -10.00 3.77 7.49
C TYR A 3 -9.28 3.22 6.25
N ARG A 4 -8.41 2.22 6.46
CA ARG A 4 -7.98 1.34 5.37
C ARG A 4 -9.17 0.46 4.97
N ILE A 5 -9.62 0.59 3.73
CA ILE A 5 -10.67 -0.25 3.14
C ILE A 5 -10.25 -1.72 3.31
N GLY A 6 -11.09 -2.48 4.02
CA GLY A 6 -10.78 -3.83 4.53
C GLY A 6 -10.62 -4.88 3.43
N LYS A 7 -9.39 -5.06 2.96
CA LYS A 7 -8.92 -6.11 2.06
C LYS A 7 -8.57 -7.42 2.82
N GLN A 8 -9.40 -7.93 3.74
CA GLN A 8 -9.00 -9.09 4.58
C GLN A 8 -9.56 -10.45 4.17
N GLY A 9 -10.77 -10.54 3.62
CA GLY A 9 -11.45 -11.83 3.38
C GLY A 9 -11.01 -12.59 2.13
N GLU A 10 -10.92 -11.92 0.98
CA GLU A 10 -10.62 -12.56 -0.32
C GLU A 10 -9.17 -13.05 -0.43
N TYR A 11 -8.26 -12.42 0.31
CA TYR A 11 -6.84 -12.75 0.27
C TYR A 11 -6.55 -14.13 0.88
N ALA A 12 -7.25 -14.52 1.96
CA ALA A 12 -6.97 -15.77 2.67
C ALA A 12 -7.14 -17.02 1.77
N ASN A 13 -8.22 -17.09 0.98
CA ASN A 13 -8.45 -18.21 0.06
C ASN A 13 -7.43 -18.22 -1.09
N SER A 14 -7.04 -17.05 -1.59
CA SER A 14 -6.01 -16.94 -2.64
C SER A 14 -4.62 -17.39 -2.15
N TYR A 15 -4.29 -17.14 -0.87
CA TYR A 15 -3.03 -17.58 -0.28
C TYR A 15 -2.97 -19.09 -0.11
N ILE A 16 -4.08 -19.72 0.31
CA ILE A 16 -4.16 -21.18 0.47
C ILE A 16 -3.96 -21.88 -0.89
N ASP A 17 -4.65 -21.42 -1.94
CA ASP A 17 -4.50 -21.97 -3.30
C ASP A 17 -3.07 -21.81 -3.83
N ARG A 18 -2.42 -20.67 -3.56
CA ARG A 18 -1.00 -20.46 -3.88
C ARG A 18 -0.07 -21.43 -3.15
N ILE A 19 -0.29 -21.65 -1.85
CA ILE A 19 0.51 -22.59 -1.05
C ILE A 19 0.31 -24.02 -1.58
N GLU A 20 -0.92 -24.42 -1.87
CA GLU A 20 -1.21 -25.76 -2.41
C GLU A 20 -0.51 -25.99 -3.75
N LYS A 21 -0.56 -25.01 -4.66
CA LYS A 21 0.17 -25.06 -5.94
C LYS A 21 1.68 -25.20 -5.76
N LEU A 22 2.26 -24.44 -4.82
CA LEU A 22 3.69 -24.53 -4.51
C LEU A 22 4.06 -25.91 -3.95
N LEU A 23 3.27 -26.45 -3.01
CA LEU A 23 3.52 -27.76 -2.42
C LEU A 23 3.35 -28.89 -3.45
N THR A 24 2.39 -28.77 -4.36
CA THR A 24 2.12 -29.80 -5.37
C THR A 24 3.13 -29.74 -6.53
N GLY A 25 3.66 -28.57 -6.84
CA GLY A 25 4.69 -28.38 -7.87
C GLY A 25 6.11 -28.76 -7.41
N GLY A 26 6.33 -28.86 -6.10
CA GLY A 26 7.63 -29.25 -5.52
C GLY A 26 7.92 -30.74 -5.70
N ALA A 27 9.20 -31.07 -5.88
CA ALA A 27 9.65 -32.46 -5.87
C ALA A 27 9.55 -33.03 -4.45
N ILE A 28 8.73 -34.06 -4.25
CA ILE A 28 8.61 -34.74 -2.95
C ILE A 28 9.73 -35.76 -2.81
N ILE A 29 10.65 -35.50 -1.88
CA ILE A 29 11.77 -36.40 -1.58
C ILE A 29 11.37 -37.31 -0.42
N GLN A 30 11.30 -38.62 -0.71
CA GLN A 30 10.93 -39.61 0.28
C GLN A 30 12.08 -39.90 1.24
N THR A 31 11.77 -40.06 2.52
CA THR A 31 12.76 -40.40 3.56
C THR A 31 13.16 -41.88 3.45
N SER A 32 14.44 -42.20 3.61
CA SER A 32 14.90 -43.59 3.79
C SER A 32 14.99 -43.96 5.28
N ASP A 33 15.13 -45.26 5.58
CA ASP A 33 15.38 -45.70 6.96
C ASP A 33 16.77 -45.29 7.45
N ASP A 34 17.76 -45.21 6.56
CA ASP A 34 19.11 -44.73 6.89
C ASP A 34 19.09 -43.26 7.34
N VAL A 35 18.30 -42.40 6.68
CA VAL A 35 18.08 -41.01 7.10
C VAL A 35 17.51 -40.96 8.51
N LYS A 36 16.50 -41.77 8.81
CA LYS A 36 15.87 -41.81 10.15
C LYS A 36 16.86 -42.27 11.21
N ILE A 37 17.69 -43.26 10.91
CA ILE A 37 18.73 -43.77 11.81
C ILE A 37 19.76 -42.66 12.11
N ARG A 38 20.25 -41.94 11.09
CA ARG A 38 21.20 -40.82 11.30
C ARG A 38 20.58 -39.66 12.08
N ALA A 39 19.33 -39.31 11.79
CA ALA A 39 18.60 -38.29 12.53
C ALA A 39 18.41 -38.69 14.01
N ALA A 40 18.12 -39.96 14.29
CA ALA A 40 18.02 -40.48 15.65
C ALA A 40 19.39 -40.47 16.35
N GLN A 41 20.46 -40.80 15.63
CA GLN A 41 21.82 -40.76 16.16
C GLN A 41 22.23 -39.33 16.57
N ARG A 42 21.87 -38.31 15.78
CA ARG A 42 22.04 -36.90 16.18
C ARG A 42 21.35 -36.57 17.50
N ALA A 43 20.15 -37.10 17.73
CA ALA A 43 19.42 -36.89 18.98
C ALA A 43 20.16 -37.50 20.18
N ILE A 44 20.71 -38.71 20.01
CA ILE A 44 21.51 -39.40 21.02
C ILE A 44 22.78 -38.61 21.33
N ASP A 45 23.46 -38.13 20.29
CA ASP A 45 24.71 -37.38 20.39
C ASP A 45 24.51 -35.91 20.78
N LYS A 46 23.25 -35.46 20.89
CA LYS A 46 22.84 -34.07 21.17
C LYS A 46 23.43 -33.05 20.20
N LEU A 47 23.61 -33.45 18.94
CA LEU A 47 24.06 -32.59 17.86
C LEU A 47 22.89 -31.76 17.32
N CYS A 48 23.19 -30.64 16.67
CA CYS A 48 22.22 -29.86 15.91
C CYS A 48 21.25 -30.77 15.12
N PRO A 49 19.92 -30.62 15.25
CA PRO A 49 19.18 -29.56 15.95
C PRO A 49 18.76 -29.85 17.43
N PHE A 50 19.40 -30.81 18.10
CA PHE A 50 19.06 -31.28 19.47
C PHE A 50 19.94 -30.72 20.59
N HIS A 51 20.83 -29.76 20.31
CA HIS A 51 21.63 -29.03 21.29
C HIS A 51 20.78 -28.23 22.30
N LYS A 52 19.49 -28.04 22.00
CA LYS A 52 18.47 -27.51 22.93
C LYS A 52 17.49 -28.62 23.27
N ASN A 53 17.02 -28.69 24.52
CA ASN A 53 16.07 -29.70 25.04
C ASN A 53 14.67 -29.64 24.39
N LYS A 54 14.58 -29.69 23.05
CA LYS A 54 13.37 -29.70 22.23
C LYS A 54 13.33 -30.98 21.38
N ASN A 55 12.12 -31.40 21.03
CA ASN A 55 11.91 -32.49 20.10
C ASN A 55 12.02 -31.99 18.66
N SER A 56 13.23 -32.03 18.10
CA SER A 56 13.55 -31.52 16.75
C SER A 56 13.76 -32.64 15.73
N MET A 57 13.07 -33.77 15.89
CA MET A 57 13.28 -34.95 15.03
C MET A 57 12.93 -34.71 13.57
N ALA A 58 11.86 -33.97 13.28
CA ALA A 58 11.49 -33.65 11.90
C ALA A 58 12.56 -32.79 11.22
N ASP A 59 13.06 -31.79 11.94
CA ASP A 59 14.14 -30.91 11.51
C ASP A 59 15.45 -31.69 11.25
N ALA A 60 15.77 -32.67 12.12
CA ALA A 60 16.92 -33.54 11.93
C ALA A 60 16.77 -34.45 10.70
N VAL A 61 15.55 -34.94 10.43
CA VAL A 61 15.26 -35.72 9.22
C VAL A 61 15.43 -34.87 7.97
N LEU A 62 14.93 -33.63 7.94
CA LEU A 62 15.12 -32.71 6.80
C LEU A 62 16.59 -32.44 6.51
N LEU A 63 17.39 -32.23 7.56
CA LEU A 63 18.84 -32.03 7.44
C LEU A 63 19.55 -33.27 6.86
N GLU A 64 19.17 -34.47 7.30
CA GLU A 64 19.78 -35.72 6.81
C GLU A 64 19.33 -36.08 5.39
N ILE A 65 18.13 -35.69 4.97
CA ILE A 65 17.71 -35.74 3.56
C ILE A 65 18.59 -34.80 2.74
N TYR A 66 18.78 -33.56 3.20
CA TYR A 66 19.64 -32.58 2.52
C TYR A 66 21.08 -33.10 2.37
N ARG A 67 21.62 -33.78 3.38
CA ARG A 67 22.93 -34.45 3.32
C ARG A 67 22.98 -35.51 2.20
N ASP A 68 21.95 -36.36 2.09
CA ASP A 68 21.90 -37.36 1.02
C ASP A 68 21.77 -36.73 -0.36
N MET A 69 20.98 -35.65 -0.49
CA MET A 69 20.89 -34.89 -1.74
C MET A 69 22.24 -34.31 -2.14
N LEU A 70 22.97 -33.71 -1.19
CA LEU A 70 24.31 -33.18 -1.43
C LEU A 70 25.31 -34.26 -1.86
N ALA A 71 25.18 -35.49 -1.35
CA ALA A 71 26.05 -36.60 -1.73
C ALA A 71 25.71 -37.18 -3.11
N GLY A 72 24.44 -37.09 -3.54
CA GLY A 72 23.96 -37.57 -4.82
C GLY A 72 23.90 -36.52 -5.93
N ARG A 73 24.29 -35.26 -5.66
CA ARG A 73 24.17 -34.15 -6.60
C ARG A 73 25.14 -34.26 -7.77
N GLY A 74 24.76 -33.72 -8.91
CA GLY A 74 25.68 -33.48 -10.02
C GLY A 74 26.65 -32.31 -9.75
N ASP A 75 27.77 -32.26 -10.47
CA ASP A 75 28.81 -31.23 -10.26
C ASP A 75 28.30 -29.79 -10.51
N GLU A 76 27.29 -29.61 -11.37
CA GLU A 76 26.67 -28.30 -11.66
C GLU A 76 25.37 -28.06 -10.86
N GLU A 77 24.97 -28.98 -9.98
CA GLU A 77 23.78 -28.80 -9.16
C GLU A 77 24.09 -28.01 -7.89
N HIS A 78 23.40 -26.89 -7.72
CA HIS A 78 23.47 -26.08 -6.53
C HIS A 78 22.26 -26.36 -5.63
N LEU A 79 22.52 -26.73 -4.37
CA LEU A 79 21.51 -26.99 -3.36
C LEU A 79 21.60 -25.94 -2.24
N ALA A 80 20.46 -25.60 -1.65
CA ALA A 80 20.39 -24.68 -0.53
C ALA A 80 19.49 -25.21 0.58
N LEU A 81 19.95 -25.11 1.82
CA LEU A 81 19.12 -25.27 3.01
C LEU A 81 18.68 -23.88 3.47
N VAL A 82 17.37 -23.63 3.36
CA VAL A 82 16.76 -22.35 3.77
C VAL A 82 15.90 -22.57 5.01
N THR A 83 16.16 -21.84 6.08
CA THR A 83 15.39 -21.98 7.33
C THR A 83 15.28 -20.67 8.11
N HIS A 84 14.09 -20.39 8.64
CA HIS A 84 13.90 -19.31 9.62
C HIS A 84 14.27 -19.73 11.06
N ASN A 85 14.51 -21.02 11.32
CA ASN A 85 14.86 -21.54 12.64
C ASN A 85 16.36 -21.35 12.94
N LYS A 86 16.79 -20.08 13.03
CA LYS A 86 18.18 -19.71 13.34
C LYS A 86 18.66 -20.25 14.68
N HIS A 87 17.76 -20.41 15.64
CA HIS A 87 18.12 -20.88 16.98
C HIS A 87 18.64 -22.30 16.98
N ASP A 88 18.15 -23.14 16.07
CA ASP A 88 18.56 -24.54 16.03
C ASP A 88 19.62 -24.79 14.94
N PHE A 89 19.65 -23.99 13.87
CA PHE A 89 20.52 -24.24 12.71
C PHE A 89 21.63 -23.23 12.49
N SER A 90 21.66 -22.10 13.20
CA SER A 90 22.71 -21.09 13.07
C SER A 90 23.78 -21.19 14.16
N ASP A 91 24.95 -20.63 13.88
CA ASP A 91 25.94 -20.32 14.91
C ASP A 91 25.48 -19.11 15.75
N MET A 92 24.80 -19.39 16.85
CA MET A 92 24.31 -18.37 17.78
C MET A 92 25.42 -17.69 18.61
N HIS A 93 26.66 -18.19 18.56
CA HIS A 93 27.80 -17.66 19.30
C HIS A 93 28.79 -16.88 18.42
N GLY A 94 28.75 -17.12 17.11
CA GLY A 94 29.50 -16.38 16.09
C GLY A 94 28.60 -15.50 15.23
N ASP A 95 28.41 -15.89 13.97
CA ASP A 95 27.53 -15.22 13.02
C ASP A 95 26.22 -16.01 12.87
N GLU A 96 25.08 -15.39 13.21
CA GLU A 96 23.77 -16.03 13.08
C GLU A 96 23.41 -16.38 11.61
N ARG A 97 24.11 -15.78 10.64
CA ARG A 97 23.98 -16.14 9.21
C ARG A 97 24.83 -17.34 8.82
N ALA A 98 25.80 -17.74 9.64
CA ALA A 98 26.56 -18.95 9.43
C ALA A 98 25.80 -20.18 9.99
N PRO A 99 25.93 -21.35 9.33
CA PRO A 99 25.35 -22.58 9.85
C PRO A 99 25.99 -22.97 11.18
N HIS A 100 25.25 -23.70 12.02
CA HIS A 100 25.76 -24.23 13.27
C HIS A 100 27.02 -25.09 13.05
N PRO A 101 28.04 -25.04 13.93
CA PRO A 101 29.29 -25.78 13.74
C PRO A 101 29.12 -27.28 13.42
N ASP A 102 28.18 -27.96 14.07
CA ASP A 102 27.84 -29.38 13.85
C ASP A 102 27.38 -29.74 12.43
N ILE A 103 27.01 -28.75 11.63
CA ILE A 103 26.53 -28.92 10.25
C ILE A 103 27.33 -28.06 9.25
N GLY A 104 28.37 -27.36 9.71
CA GLY A 104 29.17 -26.47 8.87
C GLY A 104 29.88 -27.22 7.73
N ASP A 105 30.17 -28.52 7.93
CA ASP A 105 30.74 -29.41 6.91
C ASP A 105 29.87 -29.49 5.65
N LEU A 106 28.54 -29.47 5.81
CA LEU A 106 27.59 -29.54 4.71
C LEU A 106 27.67 -28.33 3.77
N PHE A 107 28.15 -27.19 4.25
CA PHE A 107 28.19 -25.92 3.52
C PHE A 107 29.61 -25.46 3.19
N ALA A 108 30.62 -26.27 3.52
CA ALA A 108 32.01 -25.97 3.22
C ALA A 108 32.39 -26.20 1.74
N THR A 109 31.57 -26.96 1.00
CA THR A 109 31.82 -27.28 -0.42
C THR A 109 31.03 -26.34 -1.33
N GLU A 110 31.60 -25.98 -2.49
CA GLU A 110 30.87 -25.25 -3.53
C GLU A 110 29.59 -25.99 -3.95
N GLY A 111 28.54 -25.23 -4.25
CA GLY A 111 27.23 -25.79 -4.60
C GLY A 111 26.32 -26.13 -3.42
N SER A 112 26.69 -25.79 -2.18
CA SER A 112 25.84 -25.91 -0.98
C SER A 112 25.71 -24.57 -0.28
N THR A 113 24.48 -24.09 -0.06
CA THR A 113 24.22 -22.78 0.55
C THR A 113 23.34 -22.90 1.79
N TYR A 114 23.73 -22.22 2.87
CA TYR A 114 22.87 -22.00 4.03
C TYR A 114 22.30 -20.58 3.97
N ALA A 115 20.99 -20.42 4.14
CA ALA A 115 20.36 -19.10 4.16
C ALA A 115 19.19 -19.03 5.13
N LEU A 116 18.93 -17.83 5.65
CA LEU A 116 17.82 -17.58 6.57
C LEU A 116 16.53 -17.18 5.84
N ALA A 117 16.64 -16.76 4.58
CA ALA A 117 15.52 -16.37 3.75
C ALA A 117 15.69 -16.85 2.31
N LEU A 118 14.61 -17.36 1.73
CA LEU A 118 14.60 -17.85 0.35
C LEU A 118 14.95 -16.75 -0.65
N GLY A 119 14.50 -15.52 -0.39
CA GLY A 119 14.80 -14.36 -1.23
C GLY A 119 16.29 -14.05 -1.34
N GLU A 120 17.10 -14.35 -0.32
CA GLU A 120 18.56 -14.18 -0.38
C GLU A 120 19.18 -15.14 -1.38
N VAL A 121 18.75 -16.40 -1.36
CA VAL A 121 19.18 -17.44 -2.30
C VAL A 121 18.74 -17.07 -3.71
N LEU A 122 17.46 -16.77 -3.91
CA LEU A 122 16.93 -16.42 -5.23
C LEU A 122 17.61 -15.18 -5.83
N ASN A 123 17.89 -14.17 -5.02
CA ASN A 123 18.57 -12.96 -5.46
C ASN A 123 20.03 -13.21 -5.87
N ALA A 124 20.68 -14.24 -5.32
CA ALA A 124 22.03 -14.62 -5.73
C ALA A 124 22.06 -15.31 -7.11
N TYR A 125 21.02 -16.07 -7.46
CA TYR A 125 20.93 -16.79 -8.74
C TYR A 125 20.19 -16.03 -9.86
N ALA A 126 19.20 -15.22 -9.50
CA ALA A 126 18.33 -14.51 -10.44
C ALA A 126 17.97 -13.10 -9.93
N PRO A 127 18.96 -12.18 -9.84
CA PRO A 127 18.75 -10.83 -9.33
C PRO A 127 17.73 -10.04 -10.16
N ASP A 128 17.80 -10.12 -11.50
CA ASP A 128 16.90 -9.39 -12.40
C ASP A 128 15.44 -9.80 -12.19
N TRP A 129 15.18 -11.11 -12.03
CA TRP A 129 13.85 -11.62 -11.75
C TRP A 129 13.35 -11.21 -10.36
N MET A 130 14.24 -11.20 -9.36
CA MET A 130 13.89 -10.73 -8.02
C MET A 130 13.60 -9.23 -7.99
N GLU A 131 14.27 -8.43 -8.83
CA GLU A 131 13.97 -7.02 -9.00
C GLU A 131 12.58 -6.83 -9.60
N GLU A 132 12.26 -7.52 -10.69
CA GLU A 132 10.92 -7.49 -11.31
C GLU A 132 9.82 -7.90 -10.31
N LEU A 133 10.03 -8.97 -9.54
CA LEU A 133 9.12 -9.43 -8.51
C LEU A 133 8.93 -8.37 -7.41
N LYS A 134 10.01 -7.71 -6.95
CA LYS A 134 9.91 -6.62 -5.98
C LYS A 134 9.09 -5.47 -6.54
N TRP A 135 9.30 -5.08 -7.80
CA TRP A 135 8.48 -4.05 -8.44
C TRP A 135 6.99 -4.45 -8.47
N GLU A 136 6.66 -5.70 -8.81
CA GLU A 136 5.27 -6.17 -8.86
C GLU A 136 4.58 -6.14 -7.48
N PHE A 137 5.27 -6.57 -6.42
CA PHE A 137 4.68 -6.69 -5.09
C PHE A 137 4.80 -5.43 -4.22
N GLU A 138 5.83 -4.60 -4.42
CA GLU A 138 6.07 -3.39 -3.62
C GLU A 138 5.48 -2.12 -4.26
N TYR A 139 5.19 -2.12 -5.57
CA TYR A 139 4.48 -1.02 -6.22
C TYR A 139 2.99 -1.02 -5.83
N GLU A 140 2.72 -0.53 -4.63
CA GLU A 140 1.37 -0.11 -4.24
C GLU A 140 1.23 1.39 -4.56
N GLU A 141 0.38 1.72 -5.53
CA GLU A 141 -0.07 3.10 -5.72
C GLU A 141 -0.84 3.50 -4.45
N LYS A 142 -0.18 4.24 -3.56
CA LYS A 142 -0.77 4.68 -2.30
C LYS A 142 -1.89 5.67 -2.63
N PRO A 143 -3.16 5.38 -2.27
CA PRO A 143 -4.23 6.34 -2.47
C PRO A 143 -3.93 7.62 -1.69
N ARG A 144 -4.45 8.76 -2.17
CA ARG A 144 -4.39 10.02 -1.43
C ARG A 144 -5.01 9.82 -0.05
N SER A 145 -4.40 10.42 0.98
CA SER A 145 -4.98 10.40 2.32
C SER A 145 -6.28 11.18 2.35
N LEU A 146 -7.14 10.91 3.33
CA LEU A 146 -8.39 11.66 3.50
C LEU A 146 -8.12 13.17 3.64
N SER A 147 -7.08 13.57 4.38
CA SER A 147 -6.69 14.98 4.52
C SER A 147 -6.34 15.61 3.17
N GLN A 148 -5.56 14.93 2.33
CA GLN A 148 -5.21 15.42 1.00
C GLN A 148 -6.43 15.55 0.09
N ILE A 149 -7.39 14.63 0.21
CA ILE A 149 -8.66 14.69 -0.51
C ILE A 149 -9.48 15.90 -0.07
N LEU A 150 -9.62 16.12 1.24
CA LEU A 150 -10.38 17.25 1.79
C LEU A 150 -9.73 18.61 1.48
N GLU A 151 -8.40 18.70 1.50
CA GLU A 151 -7.67 19.90 1.10
C GLU A 151 -7.89 20.23 -0.39
N ALA A 152 -7.86 19.21 -1.25
CA ALA A 152 -8.15 19.38 -2.68
C ALA A 152 -9.62 19.73 -2.93
N GLU A 153 -10.55 19.10 -2.22
CA GLU A 153 -11.99 19.41 -2.26
C GLU A 153 -12.24 20.87 -1.88
N HIS A 154 -11.63 21.32 -0.78
CA HIS A 154 -11.73 22.69 -0.29
C HIS A 154 -11.16 23.71 -1.28
N MET A 155 -10.02 23.41 -1.89
CA MET A 155 -9.45 24.26 -2.96
C MET A 155 -10.43 24.41 -4.13
N LEU A 156 -10.94 23.30 -4.66
CA LEU A 156 -11.90 23.31 -5.77
C LEU A 156 -13.19 24.04 -5.40
N PHE A 157 -13.69 23.84 -4.19
CA PHE A 157 -14.84 24.56 -3.65
C PHE A 157 -14.62 26.07 -3.69
N ARG A 158 -13.48 26.55 -3.21
CA ARG A 158 -13.14 27.98 -3.21
C ARG A 158 -13.01 28.55 -4.62
N GLN A 159 -12.41 27.81 -5.55
CA GLN A 159 -12.29 28.21 -6.95
C GLN A 159 -13.67 28.39 -7.60
N ILE A 160 -14.54 27.40 -7.44
CA ILE A 160 -15.89 27.40 -8.01
C ILE A 160 -16.74 28.50 -7.35
N TRP A 161 -16.70 28.61 -6.03
CA TRP A 161 -17.40 29.67 -5.30
C TRP A 161 -16.94 31.07 -5.75
N TYR A 162 -15.63 31.27 -5.90
CA TYR A 162 -15.09 32.56 -6.31
C TYR A 162 -15.51 32.94 -7.73
N ASN A 163 -15.55 31.99 -8.67
CA ASN A 163 -16.12 32.23 -10.00
C ASN A 163 -17.58 32.71 -9.91
N ARG A 164 -18.42 32.02 -9.13
CA ARG A 164 -19.83 32.39 -8.93
C ARG A 164 -19.96 33.76 -8.25
N HIS A 165 -19.04 34.08 -7.33
CA HIS A 165 -18.95 35.40 -6.71
C HIS A 165 -18.64 36.49 -7.74
N LEU A 166 -17.72 36.28 -8.67
CA LEU A 166 -17.45 37.23 -9.75
C LEU A 166 -18.68 37.45 -10.64
N ASN A 167 -19.41 36.38 -10.99
CA ASN A 167 -20.67 36.50 -11.73
C ASN A 167 -21.71 37.33 -10.96
N LEU A 168 -21.78 37.20 -9.63
CA LEU A 168 -22.64 38.06 -8.80
C LEU A 168 -22.21 39.53 -8.88
N MET A 169 -20.90 39.81 -8.81
CA MET A 169 -20.37 41.17 -8.88
C MET A 169 -20.65 41.82 -10.24
N ASP A 170 -20.48 41.06 -11.34
CA ASP A 170 -20.79 41.53 -12.70
C ASP A 170 -22.29 41.88 -12.85
N ARG A 171 -23.18 41.07 -12.29
CA ARG A 171 -24.64 41.34 -12.29
C ARG A 171 -25.02 42.56 -11.47
N VAL A 172 -24.29 42.86 -10.39
CA VAL A 172 -24.46 44.10 -9.61
C VAL A 172 -23.92 45.29 -10.39
N GLU A 173 -22.74 45.18 -11.00
CA GLU A 173 -22.09 46.27 -11.75
C GLU A 173 -22.87 46.64 -13.01
N SER A 174 -23.40 45.66 -13.73
CA SER A 174 -24.26 45.86 -14.91
C SER A 174 -25.66 46.38 -14.58
N GLY A 175 -26.04 46.40 -13.30
CA GLY A 175 -27.35 46.85 -12.82
C GLY A 175 -28.47 45.82 -12.97
N GLU A 176 -28.16 44.56 -13.29
CA GLU A 176 -29.13 43.46 -13.25
C GLU A 176 -29.61 43.18 -11.82
N ILE A 177 -28.72 43.36 -10.83
CA ILE A 177 -29.04 43.30 -9.41
C ILE A 177 -28.98 44.71 -8.82
N GLU A 178 -30.13 45.21 -8.37
CA GLU A 178 -30.27 46.53 -7.77
C GLU A 178 -29.78 46.55 -6.32
N ILE A 179 -28.99 47.57 -5.97
CA ILE A 179 -28.56 47.80 -4.58
C ILE A 179 -29.66 48.59 -3.85
N VAL A 180 -30.24 47.98 -2.81
CA VAL A 180 -31.34 48.55 -2.03
C VAL A 180 -31.01 48.61 -0.54
N ASP A 181 -31.74 49.42 0.22
CA ASP A 181 -31.61 49.43 1.69
C ASP A 181 -32.39 48.26 2.33
N GLU A 182 -33.54 47.91 1.77
CA GLU A 182 -34.36 46.77 2.18
C GLU A 182 -34.83 45.96 0.97
N LEU A 183 -34.86 44.62 1.11
CA LEU A 183 -35.31 43.74 0.03
C LEU A 183 -36.81 43.88 -0.20
N GLY A 184 -37.18 44.17 -1.45
CA GLY A 184 -38.54 44.09 -1.92
C GLY A 184 -39.06 42.65 -1.95
N LYS A 185 -40.38 42.51 -1.94
CA LYS A 185 -41.06 41.22 -2.09
C LYS A 185 -41.82 41.18 -3.40
N THR A 186 -41.87 40.00 -4.00
CA THR A 186 -42.76 39.68 -5.11
C THR A 186 -44.22 39.70 -4.66
N GLU A 187 -45.16 39.72 -5.61
CA GLU A 187 -46.60 39.62 -5.31
C GLU A 187 -46.96 38.38 -4.48
N LYS A 188 -46.16 37.31 -4.60
CA LYS A 188 -46.31 36.06 -3.83
C LYS A 188 -45.65 36.09 -2.45
N GLY A 189 -45.04 37.22 -2.07
CA GLY A 189 -44.40 37.42 -0.77
C GLY A 189 -42.96 36.95 -0.63
N TYR A 190 -42.35 36.38 -1.68
CA TYR A 190 -40.93 35.99 -1.68
C TYR A 190 -40.02 37.18 -1.90
N TYR A 191 -38.83 37.18 -1.30
CA TYR A 191 -37.82 38.20 -1.56
C TYR A 191 -37.40 38.20 -3.03
N ARG A 192 -37.28 39.40 -3.57
CA ARG A 192 -36.77 39.65 -4.92
C ARG A 192 -35.31 39.19 -5.03
N GLN A 193 -35.00 38.47 -6.10
CA GLN A 193 -33.67 37.91 -6.36
C GLN A 193 -32.80 38.84 -7.21
N ASP A 194 -33.40 39.89 -7.77
CA ASP A 194 -32.77 40.97 -8.53
C ASP A 194 -32.39 42.16 -7.63
N GLN A 195 -32.31 41.94 -6.32
CA GLN A 195 -31.97 42.96 -5.33
C GLN A 195 -30.96 42.43 -4.32
N ILE A 196 -30.03 43.28 -3.91
CA ILE A 196 -29.07 43.00 -2.84
C ILE A 196 -29.03 44.18 -1.87
N THR A 197 -29.00 43.89 -0.56
CA THR A 197 -28.84 44.98 0.41
C THR A 197 -27.40 45.48 0.42
N ARG A 198 -27.20 46.76 0.75
CA ARG A 198 -25.86 47.35 0.88
C ARG A 198 -24.98 46.57 1.88
N GLY A 199 -25.52 46.13 3.01
CA GLY A 199 -24.79 45.31 3.99
C GLY A 199 -24.45 43.89 3.50
N THR A 200 -25.36 43.26 2.73
CA THR A 200 -25.08 41.96 2.09
C THR A 200 -23.98 42.09 1.05
N LEU A 201 -23.99 43.15 0.25
CA LEU A 201 -22.95 43.43 -0.74
C LEU A 201 -21.57 43.63 -0.08
N GLU A 202 -21.50 44.41 1.01
CA GLU A 202 -20.26 44.60 1.78
C GLU A 202 -19.71 43.27 2.32
N THR A 203 -20.59 42.40 2.81
CA THR A 203 -20.21 41.07 3.30
C THR A 203 -19.72 40.17 2.16
N ALA A 204 -20.37 40.23 1.01
CA ALA A 204 -19.99 39.46 -0.18
C ALA A 204 -18.60 39.88 -0.69
N LEU A 205 -18.34 41.19 -0.78
CA LEU A 205 -17.02 41.73 -1.18
C LEU A 205 -15.92 41.30 -0.21
N ALA A 206 -16.18 41.37 1.09
CA ALA A 206 -15.23 40.90 2.10
C ALA A 206 -14.97 39.38 1.99
N ALA A 207 -15.99 38.58 1.66
CA ALA A 207 -15.85 37.14 1.44
C ALA A 207 -15.04 36.83 0.16
N GLY A 208 -15.24 37.59 -0.91
CA GLY A 208 -14.43 37.53 -2.13
C GLY A 208 -12.96 37.77 -1.84
N GLU A 209 -12.66 38.87 -1.14
CA GLU A 209 -11.28 39.24 -0.78
C GLU A 209 -10.60 38.20 0.13
N ARG A 210 -11.34 37.62 1.09
CA ARG A 210 -10.83 36.52 1.92
C ARG A 210 -10.49 35.30 1.08
N THR A 211 -11.37 34.89 0.17
CA THR A 211 -11.14 33.73 -0.70
C THR A 211 -9.92 33.96 -1.60
N ARG A 212 -9.79 35.14 -2.22
CA ARG A 212 -8.63 35.51 -3.03
C ARG A 212 -7.31 35.37 -2.26
N LYS A 213 -7.28 35.79 -0.98
CA LYS A 213 -6.10 35.62 -0.11
C LYS A 213 -5.85 34.18 0.33
N GLU A 214 -6.91 33.42 0.55
CA GLU A 214 -6.85 32.06 1.07
C GLU A 214 -6.27 31.08 0.04
N ILE A 215 -6.72 31.18 -1.21
CA ILE A 215 -6.29 30.25 -2.27
C ILE A 215 -5.25 30.82 -3.23
N GLY A 216 -4.93 32.11 -3.17
CA GLY A 216 -3.95 32.74 -4.06
C GLY A 216 -4.53 33.07 -5.44
N GLU A 217 -4.02 34.12 -6.07
CA GLU A 217 -4.50 34.59 -7.38
C GLU A 217 -4.19 33.60 -8.51
N GLU A 218 -3.11 32.85 -8.39
CA GLU A 218 -2.67 31.84 -9.35
C GLU A 218 -3.62 30.64 -9.44
N ASN A 219 -4.45 30.43 -8.41
CA ASN A 219 -5.47 29.39 -8.40
C ASN A 219 -6.84 29.91 -8.84
N LEU A 220 -6.95 31.18 -9.22
CA LEU A 220 -8.17 31.76 -9.76
C LEU A 220 -8.12 31.75 -11.28
N GLY A 221 -9.30 31.82 -11.91
CA GLY A 221 -9.43 31.89 -13.35
C GLY A 221 -8.79 33.15 -13.96
N PRO A 222 -9.01 33.40 -15.26
CA PRO A 222 -10.12 32.89 -16.06
C PRO A 222 -9.96 31.41 -16.44
N TRP A 223 -11.10 30.72 -16.60
CA TRP A 223 -11.20 29.34 -17.07
C TRP A 223 -12.04 29.32 -18.34
N ASP A 224 -11.67 28.49 -19.30
CA ASP A 224 -12.54 28.18 -20.44
C ASP A 224 -13.67 27.19 -20.05
N ASP A 225 -14.60 26.93 -20.97
CA ASP A 225 -15.74 26.02 -20.74
C ASP A 225 -15.29 24.60 -20.34
N PHE A 226 -14.17 24.12 -20.88
CA PHE A 226 -13.64 22.80 -20.59
C PHE A 226 -13.00 22.75 -19.20
N GLU A 227 -12.16 23.73 -18.87
CA GLU A 227 -11.53 23.88 -17.56
C GLU A 227 -12.58 24.05 -16.46
N TRP A 228 -13.63 24.83 -16.74
CA TRP A 228 -14.75 25.01 -15.83
C TRP A 228 -15.50 23.69 -15.60
N GLY A 229 -15.78 22.93 -16.66
CA GLY A 229 -16.36 21.59 -16.54
C GLY A 229 -15.46 20.63 -15.75
N MET A 230 -14.15 20.71 -15.96
CA MET A 230 -13.16 19.89 -15.25
C MET A 230 -13.11 20.20 -13.75
N LEU A 231 -13.18 21.48 -13.36
CA LEU A 231 -13.22 21.88 -11.95
C LEU A 231 -14.46 21.30 -11.24
N ASN A 232 -15.64 21.46 -11.85
CA ASN A 232 -16.88 20.92 -11.28
C ASN A 232 -16.85 19.39 -11.22
N GLY A 233 -16.37 18.72 -12.26
CA GLY A 233 -16.24 17.25 -12.28
C GLY A 233 -15.27 16.72 -11.22
N LYS A 234 -14.13 17.39 -11.02
CA LYS A 234 -13.18 17.05 -9.95
C LYS A 234 -13.82 17.24 -8.57
N LEU A 235 -14.54 18.34 -8.34
CA LEU A 235 -15.22 18.58 -7.07
C LEU A 235 -16.27 17.49 -6.79
N SER A 236 -17.11 17.15 -7.77
CA SER A 236 -18.09 16.06 -7.64
C SER A 236 -17.43 14.73 -7.33
N ALA A 237 -16.33 14.38 -7.99
CA ALA A 237 -15.61 13.14 -7.75
C ALA A 237 -15.07 13.05 -6.32
N LEU A 238 -14.45 14.13 -5.81
CA LEU A 238 -13.95 14.14 -4.43
C LEU A 238 -15.09 14.08 -3.41
N ARG A 239 -16.16 14.86 -3.63
CA ARG A 239 -17.36 14.86 -2.79
C ARG A 239 -18.04 13.51 -2.72
N TRP A 240 -18.12 12.79 -3.84
CA TRP A 240 -18.68 11.45 -3.87
C TRP A 240 -17.85 10.46 -3.06
N VAL A 241 -16.53 10.52 -3.22
CA VAL A 241 -15.60 9.69 -2.43
C VAL A 241 -15.67 10.03 -0.93
N THR A 242 -15.98 11.28 -0.56
CA THR A 242 -16.18 11.71 0.83
C THR A 242 -17.61 11.50 1.36
N GLY A 243 -18.53 10.98 0.52
CA GLY A 243 -19.86 10.50 0.94
C GLY A 243 -21.04 11.39 0.54
N SER A 244 -20.84 12.41 -0.30
CA SER A 244 -21.91 13.23 -0.87
C SER A 244 -22.50 12.62 -2.16
N GLU A 245 -23.68 13.09 -2.56
CA GLU A 245 -24.27 12.72 -3.86
C GLU A 245 -23.55 13.41 -5.02
N TRP A 246 -23.56 12.77 -6.20
CA TRP A 246 -22.81 13.22 -7.39
C TRP A 246 -23.19 14.63 -7.85
N ASP A 247 -24.47 14.98 -7.68
CA ASP A 247 -25.06 16.24 -8.12
C ASP A 247 -25.01 17.33 -7.02
N PHE A 248 -24.33 17.07 -5.90
CA PHE A 248 -24.14 18.07 -4.85
C PHE A 248 -23.10 19.12 -5.30
N LEU A 249 -23.57 20.12 -6.05
CA LEU A 249 -22.77 21.21 -6.64
C LEU A 249 -22.90 22.53 -5.89
N ASP A 250 -23.46 22.52 -4.68
CA ASP A 250 -23.55 23.70 -3.83
C ASP A 250 -22.14 24.14 -3.42
N THR A 251 -21.83 25.39 -3.74
CA THR A 251 -20.59 26.06 -3.35
C THR A 251 -20.93 27.44 -2.86
#